data_AF-A0A183LMG1-F1
#
_entry.id   AF-A0A183LMG1-F1
#
_cell.length_a   1.000
_cell.length_b   1.000
_cell.length_c   1.000
_cell.angle_alpha   90.00
_cell.angle_beta   90.00
_cell.angle_gamma   90.00
#
_symmetry.space_group_name_H-M   'P 1'
#
loop_
_entity.id
_entity.type
_entity.pdbx_description
1 polymer ?
#
loop_
_entity_poly.entity_id
_entity_poly.type
_entity_poly.pdbx_seq_one_letter_code
_entity_poly.pdbx_strand_id
1 'polypeptide(L)'
;PLQSAGKFVKKLRESEANVVDSQANRSGSDEDQRALQAGLLYLALTEPDPRHSFCTDIVLTSRDNLTYVLSEMTRLVAETWPKMTQSVRCNLMSLLGEFISTKTASVEVLMLHVYRRMTTGDISPQNLWLIDSMADLLEKNKDWLGSLERQPFLLPLTVYTFLRLIPDHHLSPQQASLVTSNPSVHLSKLRQKELVLVEELVRKNVSY
;
A
#
# COMPACT_ATOMS: atom_id res chain seq x y z
N PRO A 1 10.86 -18.60 1.51
CA PRO A 1 11.47 -17.78 2.58
C PRO A 1 10.44 -17.12 3.52
N LEU A 2 9.53 -16.27 3.02
CA LEU A 2 8.51 -15.61 3.85
C LEU A 2 7.55 -16.59 4.55
N GLN A 3 7.07 -17.62 3.84
CA GLN A 3 6.16 -18.61 4.45
C GLN A 3 6.82 -19.43 5.58
N SER A 4 8.10 -19.76 5.47
CA SER A 4 8.82 -20.45 6.55
C SER A 4 9.00 -19.54 7.77
N ALA A 5 9.26 -18.25 7.54
CA ALA A 5 9.30 -17.23 8.59
C ALA A 5 7.91 -17.06 9.27
N GLY A 6 6.83 -17.12 8.50
CA GLY A 6 5.47 -17.11 9.05
C GLY A 6 5.19 -18.29 9.99
N LYS A 7 5.65 -19.50 9.62
CA LYS A 7 5.55 -20.69 10.49
C LYS A 7 6.38 -20.52 11.77
N PHE A 8 7.55 -19.89 11.69
CA PHE A 8 8.37 -19.58 12.86
C PHE A 8 7.63 -18.66 13.83
N VAL A 9 7.06 -17.54 13.33
CA VAL A 9 6.33 -16.60 14.19
C VAL A 9 5.07 -17.22 14.79
N LYS A 10 4.37 -18.10 14.07
CA LYS A 10 3.24 -18.85 14.64
C LYS A 10 3.66 -19.70 15.83
N LYS A 11 4.73 -20.48 15.69
CA LYS A 11 5.28 -21.28 16.79
C LYS A 11 5.73 -20.39 17.96
N LEU A 12 6.34 -19.26 17.66
CA LEU A 12 6.76 -18.30 18.67
C LEU A 12 5.56 -17.78 19.48
N ARG A 13 4.44 -17.48 18.83
CA ARG A 13 3.18 -17.04 19.48
C ARG A 13 2.53 -18.12 20.34
N GLU A 14 2.76 -19.40 20.02
CA GLU A 14 2.29 -20.53 20.83
C GLU A 14 3.14 -20.69 22.11
N SER A 15 4.45 -20.44 22.03
CA SER A 15 5.36 -20.50 23.18
C SER A 15 5.39 -19.22 24.02
N GLU A 16 5.19 -18.07 23.40
CA GLU A 16 5.35 -16.74 23.99
C GLU A 16 4.16 -15.87 23.61
N ALA A 17 3.42 -15.39 24.61
CA ALA A 17 2.17 -14.67 24.38
C ALA A 17 2.37 -13.30 23.68
N ASN A 18 3.52 -12.66 23.85
CA ASN A 18 3.85 -11.37 23.23
C ASN A 18 5.11 -11.47 22.36
N VAL A 19 4.94 -11.34 21.05
CA VAL A 19 6.03 -11.39 20.07
C VAL A 19 7.02 -10.25 20.25
N VAL A 20 6.57 -9.08 20.71
CA VAL A 20 7.43 -7.91 20.96
C VAL A 20 8.42 -8.19 22.08
N ASP A 21 8.01 -8.96 23.08
CA ASP A 21 8.84 -9.30 24.24
C ASP A 21 9.67 -10.58 24.04
N SER A 22 9.61 -11.15 22.84
CA SER A 22 10.23 -12.43 22.54
C SER A 22 11.74 -12.44 22.68
N GLN A 23 12.31 -13.63 22.97
CA GLN A 23 13.76 -13.78 22.99
C GLN A 23 14.37 -13.45 21.61
N ALA A 24 13.68 -13.82 20.54
CA ALA A 24 14.05 -13.47 19.16
C ALA A 24 14.19 -11.95 18.98
N ASN A 25 13.25 -11.16 19.52
CA ASN A 25 13.31 -9.70 19.42
C ASN A 25 14.28 -9.03 20.40
N ARG A 26 14.48 -9.59 21.61
CA ARG A 26 15.30 -8.92 22.65
C ARG A 26 16.78 -9.25 22.57
N SER A 27 17.11 -10.50 22.30
CA SER A 27 18.50 -11.00 22.34
C SER A 27 18.84 -11.94 21.18
N GLY A 28 17.93 -12.09 20.21
CA GLY A 28 18.14 -12.89 19.02
C GLY A 28 19.22 -12.29 18.11
N SER A 29 19.78 -13.16 17.27
CA SER A 29 20.71 -12.78 16.22
C SER A 29 20.04 -11.91 15.16
N ASP A 30 20.82 -11.28 14.28
CA ASP A 30 20.26 -10.53 13.14
C ASP A 30 19.43 -11.42 12.21
N GLU A 31 19.75 -12.72 12.14
CA GLU A 31 18.98 -13.71 11.37
C GLU A 31 17.63 -13.98 12.03
N ASP A 32 17.59 -14.15 13.34
CA ASP A 32 16.34 -14.31 14.10
C ASP A 32 15.44 -13.08 13.95
N GLN A 33 16.06 -11.88 14.00
CA GLN A 33 15.34 -10.62 13.83
C GLN A 33 14.73 -10.49 12.43
N ARG A 34 15.48 -10.85 11.39
CA ARG A 34 14.98 -10.86 10.01
C ARG A 34 13.88 -11.89 9.83
N ALA A 35 14.05 -13.10 10.38
CA ALA A 35 13.02 -14.13 10.34
C ALA A 35 11.74 -13.70 11.07
N LEU A 36 11.87 -12.99 12.19
CA LEU A 36 10.76 -12.41 12.91
C LEU A 36 10.00 -11.38 12.07
N GLN A 37 10.70 -10.39 11.53
CA GLN A 37 10.13 -9.33 10.68
C GLN A 37 9.49 -9.91 9.41
N ALA A 38 10.15 -10.86 8.75
CA ALA A 38 9.63 -11.54 7.57
C ALA A 38 8.36 -12.35 7.90
N GLY A 39 8.33 -13.01 9.05
CA GLY A 39 7.19 -13.79 9.49
C GLY A 39 5.99 -12.92 9.85
N LEU A 40 6.21 -11.83 10.58
CA LEU A 40 5.17 -10.84 10.87
C LEU A 40 4.59 -10.24 9.60
N LEU A 41 5.43 -9.85 8.64
CA LEU A 41 4.99 -9.37 7.33
C LEU A 41 4.16 -10.44 6.59
N TYR A 42 4.62 -11.70 6.57
CA TYR A 42 3.87 -12.78 5.92
C TYR A 42 2.48 -12.94 6.54
N LEU A 43 2.38 -12.98 7.87
CA LEU A 43 1.10 -13.11 8.56
C LEU A 43 0.20 -11.89 8.33
N ALA A 44 0.74 -10.67 8.36
CA ALA A 44 0.00 -9.45 8.02
C ALA A 44 -0.64 -9.53 6.63
N LEU A 45 0.07 -10.13 5.66
CA LEU A 45 -0.38 -10.23 4.28
C LEU A 45 -1.33 -11.40 4.02
N THR A 46 -1.16 -12.53 4.68
CA THR A 46 -1.91 -13.76 4.36
C THR A 46 -3.00 -14.11 5.38
N GLU A 47 -2.82 -13.71 6.63
CA GLU A 47 -3.67 -14.09 7.76
C GLU A 47 -3.90 -12.89 8.70
N PRO A 48 -4.46 -11.77 8.20
CA PRO A 48 -4.71 -10.59 9.02
C PRO A 48 -5.72 -10.92 10.14
N ASP A 49 -5.50 -10.33 11.31
CA ASP A 49 -6.39 -10.49 12.47
C ASP A 49 -7.10 -9.16 12.76
N PRO A 50 -8.44 -9.09 12.70
CA PRO A 50 -9.18 -7.88 13.05
C PRO A 50 -8.96 -7.39 14.49
N ARG A 51 -8.50 -8.28 15.39
CA ARG A 51 -8.28 -7.99 16.81
C ARG A 51 -6.83 -7.59 17.10
N HIS A 52 -5.93 -7.71 16.13
CA HIS A 52 -4.50 -7.51 16.34
C HIS A 52 -3.84 -6.87 15.12
N SER A 53 -3.22 -5.71 15.32
CA SER A 53 -2.49 -5.01 14.25
C SER A 53 -1.08 -5.58 14.15
N PHE A 54 -0.85 -6.40 13.12
CA PHE A 54 0.50 -6.82 12.77
C PHE A 54 1.42 -5.64 12.45
N CYS A 55 0.89 -4.51 11.96
CA CYS A 55 1.69 -3.30 11.79
C CYS A 55 2.30 -2.83 13.12
N THR A 56 1.54 -2.88 14.21
CA THR A 56 2.04 -2.51 15.55
C THR A 56 3.20 -3.41 15.97
N ASP A 57 3.04 -4.72 15.83
CA ASP A 57 4.12 -5.67 16.15
C ASP A 57 5.36 -5.44 15.28
N ILE A 58 5.17 -5.23 13.97
CA ILE A 58 6.27 -4.95 13.04
C ILE A 58 7.04 -3.70 13.46
N VAL A 59 6.33 -2.61 13.77
CA VAL A 59 6.93 -1.34 14.19
C VAL A 59 7.68 -1.49 15.51
N LEU A 60 7.05 -2.13 16.51
CA LEU A 60 7.66 -2.29 17.84
C LEU A 60 8.85 -3.25 17.86
N THR A 61 8.92 -4.18 16.90
CA THR A 61 10.05 -5.09 16.76
C THR A 61 11.10 -4.59 15.77
N SER A 62 10.85 -3.54 14.97
CA SER A 62 11.86 -3.08 14.01
C SER A 62 13.05 -2.40 14.70
N ARG A 63 14.27 -2.79 14.30
CA ARG A 63 15.54 -2.18 14.77
C ARG A 63 16.17 -1.24 13.74
N ASP A 64 15.61 -1.19 12.54
CA ASP A 64 16.19 -0.58 11.34
C ASP A 64 15.25 0.45 10.69
N ASN A 65 14.36 1.05 11.48
CA ASN A 65 13.35 2.01 11.00
C ASN A 65 12.53 1.48 9.81
N LEU A 66 12.09 0.22 9.91
CA LEU A 66 11.29 -0.51 8.92
C LEU A 66 11.99 -0.78 7.57
N THR A 67 13.29 -0.50 7.44
CA THR A 67 14.02 -0.63 6.16
C THR A 67 13.84 -2.01 5.54
N TYR A 68 14.04 -3.08 6.32
CA TYR A 68 13.88 -4.45 5.85
C TYR A 68 12.45 -4.73 5.36
N VAL A 69 11.43 -4.43 6.17
CA VAL A 69 10.03 -4.73 5.82
C VAL A 69 9.59 -3.96 4.59
N LEU A 70 9.92 -2.67 4.50
CA LEU A 70 9.59 -1.85 3.35
C LEU A 70 10.31 -2.34 2.08
N SER A 71 11.57 -2.78 2.19
CA SER A 71 12.31 -3.38 1.08
C SER A 71 11.66 -4.69 0.60
N GLU A 72 11.20 -5.53 1.53
CA GLU A 72 10.59 -6.82 1.20
C GLU A 72 9.19 -6.63 0.60
N MET A 73 8.39 -5.70 1.13
CA MET A 73 7.13 -5.29 0.50
C MET A 73 7.35 -4.75 -0.92
N THR A 74 8.37 -3.91 -1.10
CA THR A 74 8.72 -3.36 -2.41
C THR A 74 9.06 -4.48 -3.39
N ARG A 75 9.91 -5.42 -2.96
CA ARG A 75 10.28 -6.61 -3.75
C ARG A 75 9.05 -7.44 -4.11
N LEU A 76 8.14 -7.67 -3.15
CA LEU A 76 6.89 -8.39 -3.38
C LEU A 76 6.02 -7.71 -4.45
N VAL A 77 5.82 -6.38 -4.38
CA VAL A 77 5.10 -5.61 -5.41
C VAL A 77 5.85 -5.66 -6.75
N ALA A 78 7.17 -5.59 -6.75
CA ALA A 78 8.00 -5.60 -7.97
C ALA A 78 8.00 -6.95 -8.70
N GLU A 79 8.03 -8.06 -7.98
CA GLU A 79 8.30 -9.38 -8.57
C GLU A 79 7.07 -10.30 -8.60
N THR A 80 6.16 -10.14 -7.64
CA THR A 80 5.12 -11.14 -7.38
C THR A 80 3.69 -10.61 -7.50
N TRP A 81 3.50 -9.31 -7.73
CA TRP A 81 2.17 -8.68 -7.81
C TRP A 81 1.15 -9.42 -8.71
N PRO A 82 1.49 -9.85 -9.94
CA PRO A 82 0.53 -10.57 -10.79
C PRO A 82 0.06 -11.91 -10.22
N LYS A 83 0.89 -12.53 -9.37
CA LYS A 83 0.65 -13.84 -8.74
C LYS A 83 -0.05 -13.73 -7.38
N MET A 84 -0.14 -12.54 -6.81
CA MET A 84 -0.82 -12.32 -5.52
C MET A 84 -2.33 -12.52 -5.67
N THR A 85 -2.93 -13.15 -4.66
CA THR A 85 -4.39 -13.20 -4.55
C THR A 85 -4.93 -11.81 -4.23
N GLN A 86 -6.21 -11.57 -4.53
CA GLN A 86 -6.83 -10.28 -4.24
C GLN A 86 -6.78 -9.93 -2.75
N SER A 87 -7.00 -10.91 -1.86
CA SER A 87 -6.91 -10.73 -0.41
C SER A 87 -5.53 -10.22 0.02
N VAL A 88 -4.45 -10.81 -0.51
CA VAL A 88 -3.07 -10.37 -0.20
C VAL A 88 -2.82 -8.95 -0.69
N ARG A 89 -3.34 -8.55 -1.86
CA ARG A 89 -3.23 -7.17 -2.34
C ARG A 89 -3.97 -6.18 -1.43
N CYS A 90 -5.18 -6.53 -1.00
CA CYS A 90 -5.95 -5.70 -0.05
C CYS A 90 -5.18 -5.51 1.28
N ASN A 91 -4.60 -6.59 1.81
CA ASN A 91 -3.84 -6.54 3.05
C ASN A 91 -2.55 -5.72 2.89
N LEU A 92 -1.86 -5.85 1.74
CA LEU A 92 -0.68 -5.04 1.42
C LEU A 92 -1.02 -3.54 1.38
N MET A 93 -2.13 -3.18 0.71
CA MET A 93 -2.59 -1.79 0.65
C MET A 93 -3.00 -1.26 2.03
N SER A 94 -3.63 -2.09 2.86
CA SER A 94 -4.01 -1.73 4.23
C SER A 94 -2.77 -1.48 5.10
N LEU A 95 -1.79 -2.39 5.05
CA LEU A 95 -0.53 -2.28 5.78
C LEU A 95 0.29 -1.06 5.34
N LEU A 96 0.33 -0.77 4.03
CA LEU A 96 0.92 0.47 3.51
C LEU A 96 0.25 1.72 4.11
N GLY A 97 -1.07 1.71 4.25
CA GLY A 97 -1.80 2.79 4.90
C GLY A 97 -1.51 2.94 6.39
N GLU A 98 -1.33 1.83 7.10
CA GLU A 98 -0.86 1.86 8.50
C GLU A 98 0.55 2.45 8.60
N PHE A 99 1.48 2.09 7.71
CA PHE A 99 2.82 2.69 7.68
C PHE A 99 2.82 4.17 7.31
N ILE A 100 1.96 4.62 6.40
CA ILE A 100 1.80 6.06 6.14
C ILE A 100 1.30 6.78 7.40
N SER A 101 0.41 6.14 8.16
CA SER A 101 -0.16 6.70 9.39
C SER A 101 0.87 6.86 10.51
N THR A 102 1.98 6.11 10.50
CA THR A 102 3.08 6.33 11.47
C THR A 102 3.86 7.61 11.18
N LYS A 103 3.73 8.18 9.99
CA LYS A 103 4.40 9.39 9.46
C LYS A 103 5.93 9.30 9.35
N THR A 104 6.59 8.34 10.01
CA THR A 104 8.04 8.16 10.04
C THR A 104 8.56 7.15 9.01
N ALA A 105 7.68 6.34 8.41
CA ALA A 105 8.08 5.32 7.44
C ALA A 105 8.48 5.92 6.07
N SER A 106 9.64 5.50 5.55
CA SER A 106 10.15 5.87 4.22
C SER A 106 9.51 5.04 3.10
N VAL A 107 8.23 5.28 2.84
CA VAL A 107 7.41 4.48 1.91
C VAL A 107 7.56 4.86 0.43
N GLU A 108 8.39 5.85 0.08
CA GLU A 108 8.44 6.47 -1.25
C GLU A 108 8.74 5.46 -2.37
N VAL A 109 9.71 4.57 -2.14
CA VAL A 109 10.11 3.55 -3.12
C VAL A 109 9.01 2.49 -3.27
N LEU A 110 8.35 2.11 -2.18
CA LEU A 110 7.22 1.18 -2.20
C LEU A 110 6.04 1.79 -2.98
N MET A 111 5.68 3.04 -2.68
CA MET A 111 4.64 3.80 -3.38
C MET A 111 4.90 3.87 -4.89
N LEU A 112 6.14 4.17 -5.30
CA LEU A 112 6.54 4.15 -6.71
C LEU A 112 6.27 2.79 -7.37
N HIS A 113 6.57 1.68 -6.69
CA HIS A 113 6.32 0.34 -7.22
C HIS A 113 4.83 0.00 -7.28
N VAL A 114 4.03 0.47 -6.32
CA VAL A 114 2.57 0.34 -6.38
C VAL A 114 2.01 1.16 -7.54
N TYR A 115 2.48 2.40 -7.75
CA TYR A 115 2.06 3.23 -8.88
C TYR A 115 2.36 2.59 -10.23
N ARG A 116 3.48 1.88 -10.36
CA ARG A 116 3.81 1.10 -11.57
C ARG A 116 2.86 -0.07 -11.84
N ARG A 117 2.02 -0.45 -10.87
CA ARG A 117 0.95 -1.45 -11.06
C ARG A 117 -0.37 -0.85 -11.54
N MET A 118 -0.52 0.46 -11.44
CA MET A 118 -1.66 1.19 -11.99
C MET A 118 -1.39 1.43 -13.48
N THR A 119 -1.93 0.54 -14.32
CA THR A 119 -1.62 0.49 -15.75
C THR A 119 -2.56 1.42 -16.53
N THR A 120 -2.00 2.36 -17.29
CA THR A 120 -2.74 3.22 -18.23
C THR A 120 -3.38 2.38 -19.33
N GLY A 121 -4.63 2.68 -19.67
CA GLY A 121 -5.43 2.02 -20.70
C GLY A 121 -6.04 0.68 -20.26
N ASP A 122 -5.76 0.20 -19.04
CA ASP A 122 -6.31 -1.05 -18.52
C ASP A 122 -7.55 -0.78 -17.66
N ILE A 123 -8.74 -1.09 -18.19
CA ILE A 123 -10.02 -0.98 -17.48
C ILE A 123 -10.44 -2.28 -16.77
N SER A 124 -9.51 -3.21 -16.55
CA SER A 124 -9.80 -4.44 -15.81
C SER A 124 -10.23 -4.14 -14.36
N PRO A 125 -11.14 -4.93 -13.78
CA PRO A 125 -11.59 -4.70 -12.40
C PRO A 125 -10.46 -4.66 -11.37
N GLN A 126 -9.38 -5.41 -11.59
CA GLN A 126 -8.22 -5.43 -10.68
C GLN A 126 -7.43 -4.13 -10.74
N ASN A 127 -7.21 -3.57 -11.92
CA ASN A 127 -6.52 -2.29 -12.08
C ASN A 127 -7.36 -1.14 -11.53
N LEU A 128 -8.66 -1.11 -11.86
CA LEU A 128 -9.59 -0.11 -11.35
C LEU A 128 -9.69 -0.14 -9.81
N TRP A 129 -9.73 -1.34 -9.22
CA TRP A 129 -9.71 -1.50 -7.77
C TRP A 129 -8.43 -0.91 -7.14
N LEU A 130 -7.27 -1.16 -7.74
CA LEU A 130 -6.00 -0.64 -7.22
C LEU A 130 -5.97 0.89 -7.27
N ILE A 131 -6.40 1.47 -8.38
CA ILE A 131 -6.43 2.93 -8.57
C ILE A 131 -7.40 3.57 -7.58
N ASP A 132 -8.60 3.01 -7.43
CA ASP A 132 -9.60 3.50 -6.48
C ASP A 132 -9.11 3.41 -5.03
N SER A 133 -8.50 2.27 -4.65
CA SER A 133 -7.93 2.04 -3.33
C SER A 133 -6.78 3.01 -3.03
N MET A 134 -5.93 3.28 -4.04
CA MET A 134 -4.85 4.23 -3.91
C MET A 134 -5.38 5.67 -3.78
N ALA A 135 -6.40 6.03 -4.53
CA ALA A 135 -7.05 7.34 -4.42
C ALA A 135 -7.66 7.54 -3.01
N ASP A 136 -8.33 6.54 -2.43
CA ASP A 136 -8.83 6.62 -1.04
C ASP A 136 -7.70 6.78 -0.03
N LEU A 137 -6.64 5.99 -0.20
CA LEU A 137 -5.49 6.02 0.70
C LEU A 137 -4.84 7.41 0.71
N LEU A 138 -4.67 8.01 -0.47
CA LEU A 138 -4.07 9.33 -0.62
C LEU A 138 -4.99 10.44 -0.14
N GLU A 139 -6.29 10.36 -0.41
CA GLU A 139 -7.27 11.33 0.08
C GLU A 139 -7.27 11.38 1.62
N LYS A 140 -7.24 10.22 2.27
CA LYS A 140 -7.15 10.11 3.73
C LYS A 140 -5.85 10.71 4.30
N ASN A 141 -4.77 10.71 3.52
CA ASN A 141 -3.43 11.12 3.95
C ASN A 141 -2.89 12.33 3.16
N LYS A 142 -3.76 13.16 2.60
CA LYS A 142 -3.37 14.24 1.68
C LYS A 142 -2.47 15.29 2.31
N ASP A 143 -2.67 15.59 3.60
CA ASP A 143 -1.81 16.55 4.32
C ASP A 143 -0.40 15.96 4.57
N TRP A 144 -0.29 14.64 4.77
CA TRP A 144 1.01 13.96 4.83
C TRP A 144 1.72 14.01 3.47
N LEU A 145 0.99 13.78 2.37
CA LEU A 145 1.54 13.87 1.02
C LEU A 145 2.01 15.29 0.66
N GLY A 146 1.31 16.32 1.16
CA GLY A 146 1.67 17.73 0.97
C GLY A 146 2.81 18.23 1.85
N SER A 147 3.33 17.40 2.77
CA SER A 147 4.43 17.79 3.66
C SER A 147 5.73 18.08 2.89
N LEU A 148 6.57 18.96 3.45
CA LEU A 148 7.81 19.43 2.82
C LEU A 148 8.77 18.28 2.45
N GLU A 149 8.77 17.18 3.21
CA GLU A 149 9.60 16.01 2.92
C GLU A 149 9.15 15.25 1.66
N ARG A 150 7.84 15.25 1.38
CA ARG A 150 7.23 14.49 0.27
C ARG A 150 7.11 15.31 -1.00
N GLN A 151 7.10 16.64 -0.89
CA GLN A 151 7.01 17.59 -2.00
C GLN A 151 8.06 17.39 -3.11
N PRO A 152 9.36 17.12 -2.83
CA PRO A 152 10.36 17.03 -3.90
C PRO A 152 10.18 15.83 -4.83
N PHE A 153 9.51 14.76 -4.38
CA PHE A 153 9.45 13.50 -5.13
C PHE A 153 8.05 12.90 -5.17
N LEU A 154 7.48 12.56 -4.00
CA LEU A 154 6.27 11.74 -3.94
C LEU A 154 5.03 12.51 -4.41
N LEU A 155 4.92 13.80 -4.08
CA LEU A 155 3.79 14.62 -4.52
C LEU A 155 3.76 14.80 -6.05
N PRO A 156 4.85 15.27 -6.73
CA PRO A 156 4.89 15.36 -8.18
C PRO A 156 4.63 14.02 -8.87
N LEU A 157 5.22 12.93 -8.36
CA LEU A 157 4.99 11.59 -8.87
C LEU A 157 3.51 11.20 -8.80
N THR A 158 2.87 11.46 -7.65
CA THR A 158 1.44 11.17 -7.44
C THR A 158 0.57 11.95 -8.42
N VAL A 159 0.78 13.28 -8.52
CA VAL A 159 0.04 14.15 -9.44
C VAL A 159 0.20 13.68 -10.88
N TYR A 160 1.45 13.42 -11.31
CA TYR A 160 1.73 12.93 -12.66
C TYR A 160 1.02 11.60 -12.94
N THR A 161 1.09 10.65 -12.00
CA THR A 161 0.47 9.33 -12.16
C THR A 161 -1.04 9.44 -12.35
N PHE A 162 -1.75 10.22 -11.52
CA PHE A 162 -3.20 10.37 -11.66
C PHE A 162 -3.61 11.16 -12.91
N LEU A 163 -2.87 12.23 -13.26
CA LEU A 163 -3.11 12.96 -14.51
C LEU A 163 -3.01 12.06 -15.75
N ARG A 164 -2.16 11.03 -15.70
CA ARG A 164 -2.03 10.04 -16.77
C ARG A 164 -3.17 9.02 -16.80
N LEU A 165 -3.77 8.67 -15.65
CA LEU A 165 -4.85 7.68 -15.54
C LEU A 165 -6.23 8.26 -15.85
N ILE A 166 -6.48 9.51 -15.47
CA ILE A 166 -7.77 10.20 -15.62
C ILE A 166 -8.38 10.10 -17.05
N PRO A 167 -7.61 10.23 -18.14
CA PRO A 167 -8.15 10.10 -19.50
C PRO A 167 -8.75 8.72 -19.79
N ASP A 168 -8.21 7.65 -19.20
CA ASP A 168 -8.65 6.27 -19.44
C ASP A 168 -10.00 5.97 -18.80
N HIS A 169 -10.36 6.71 -17.76
CA HIS A 169 -11.63 6.56 -17.04
C HIS A 169 -12.72 7.50 -17.58
N HIS A 170 -12.51 8.11 -18.74
CA HIS A 170 -13.53 8.88 -19.44
C HIS A 170 -14.45 7.97 -20.24
N LEU A 171 -15.77 8.15 -20.07
CA LEU A 171 -16.76 7.51 -20.91
C LEU A 171 -17.20 8.48 -22.00
N SER A 172 -17.00 8.09 -23.26
CA SER A 172 -17.60 8.82 -24.37
C SER A 172 -19.13 8.72 -24.29
N PRO A 173 -19.89 9.79 -24.63
CA PRO A 173 -21.35 9.74 -24.70
C PRO A 173 -21.90 8.60 -25.57
N GLN A 174 -21.15 8.21 -26.62
CA GLN A 174 -21.48 7.09 -27.50
C GLN A 174 -21.33 5.71 -26.81
N GLN A 175 -20.42 5.60 -25.84
CA GLN A 175 -20.22 4.40 -25.02
C GLN A 175 -21.23 4.35 -23.87
N ALA A 176 -21.65 5.50 -23.34
CA ALA A 176 -22.66 5.59 -22.29
C ALA A 176 -24.06 5.14 -22.77
N SER A 177 -24.42 5.43 -24.04
CA SER A 177 -25.70 4.99 -24.63
C SER A 177 -25.79 3.48 -24.90
N LEU A 178 -24.65 2.78 -25.01
CA LEU A 178 -24.58 1.34 -25.24
C LEU A 178 -24.52 0.53 -23.94
N VAL A 179 -24.30 1.20 -22.81
CA VAL A 179 -23.92 0.59 -21.54
C VAL A 179 -24.74 1.21 -20.40
N THR A 180 -26.00 0.78 -20.27
CA THR A 180 -26.85 1.01 -19.07
C THR A 180 -26.41 0.17 -17.86
N SER A 181 -25.17 -0.34 -17.85
CA SER A 181 -24.67 -1.26 -16.84
C SER A 181 -23.78 -0.57 -15.81
N ASN A 182 -23.82 -1.05 -14.56
CA ASN A 182 -23.05 -0.59 -13.39
C ASN A 182 -21.56 -0.18 -13.62
N PRO A 183 -20.77 -0.80 -14.52
CA PRO A 183 -19.38 -0.40 -14.78
C PRO A 183 -19.20 1.06 -15.24
N SER A 184 -20.15 1.62 -15.99
CA SER A 184 -20.07 3.00 -16.47
C SER A 184 -20.18 4.02 -15.33
N VAL A 185 -21.06 3.74 -14.37
CA VAL A 185 -21.22 4.56 -13.16
C VAL A 185 -19.96 4.49 -12.29
N HIS A 186 -19.34 3.32 -12.18
CA HIS A 186 -18.10 3.15 -11.40
C HIS A 186 -16.93 3.95 -12.00
N LEU A 187 -16.72 3.87 -13.31
CA LEU A 187 -15.67 4.63 -14.00
C LEU A 187 -15.87 6.15 -13.85
N SER A 188 -17.10 6.63 -14.00
CA SER A 188 -17.42 8.06 -13.83
C SER A 188 -17.10 8.56 -12.42
N LYS A 189 -17.45 7.77 -11.40
CA LYS A 189 -17.17 8.08 -9.99
C LYS A 189 -15.67 8.07 -9.69
N LEU A 190 -14.95 7.06 -10.18
CA LEU A 190 -13.50 6.97 -10.03
C LEU A 190 -12.82 8.18 -10.66
N ARG A 191 -13.17 8.52 -11.90
CA ARG A 191 -12.63 9.69 -12.59
C ARG A 191 -12.86 10.98 -11.82
N GLN A 192 -14.07 11.17 -11.28
CA GLN A 192 -14.38 12.35 -10.48
C GLN A 192 -13.51 12.43 -9.21
N LYS A 193 -13.32 11.30 -8.53
CA LYS A 193 -12.47 11.19 -7.35
C LYS A 193 -11.02 11.52 -7.66
N GLU A 194 -10.46 10.98 -8.74
CA GLU A 194 -9.10 11.28 -9.19
C GLU A 194 -8.91 12.77 -9.51
N LEU A 195 -9.87 13.38 -10.21
CA LEU A 195 -9.84 14.81 -10.54
C LEU A 195 -9.83 15.68 -9.28
N VAL A 196 -10.73 15.40 -8.32
CA VAL A 196 -10.80 16.15 -7.06
C VAL A 196 -9.50 16.02 -6.28
N LEU A 197 -8.96 14.81 -6.15
CA LEU A 197 -7.69 14.56 -5.48
C LEU A 197 -6.56 15.38 -6.10
N VAL A 198 -6.38 15.31 -7.42
CA VAL A 198 -5.31 16.05 -8.12
C VAL A 198 -5.49 17.55 -7.97
N GLU A 199 -6.70 18.06 -8.14
CA GLU A 199 -7.03 19.48 -8.03
C GLU A 199 -6.70 20.02 -6.64
N GLU A 200 -7.06 19.30 -5.58
CA GLU A 200 -6.73 19.67 -4.21
C GLU A 200 -5.23 19.65 -3.95
N LEU A 201 -4.53 18.60 -4.39
CA LEU A 201 -3.08 18.46 -4.21
C LEU A 201 -2.31 19.58 -4.91
N VAL A 202 -2.68 19.91 -6.15
CA VAL A 202 -2.05 21.00 -6.91
C VAL A 202 -2.36 22.35 -6.27
N ARG A 203 -3.64 22.65 -5.98
CA ARG A 203 -4.02 23.94 -5.39
C ARG A 203 -3.30 24.24 -4.08
N LYS A 204 -3.24 23.24 -3.18
CA LYS A 204 -2.65 23.42 -1.85
C LYS A 204 -1.13 23.56 -1.86
N ASN A 205 -0.44 22.96 -2.83
CA ASN A 205 1.02 22.78 -2.76
C ASN A 205 1.80 23.46 -3.90
N VAL A 206 1.13 23.94 -4.94
CA VAL A 206 1.77 24.51 -6.16
C VAL A 206 1.41 25.99 -6.35
N SER A 207 0.73 26.62 -5.39
CA SER A 207 0.42 28.05 -5.47
C SER A 207 1.70 28.89 -5.27
N TYR A 208 2.01 29.71 -6.27
CA TYR A 208 3.08 30.71 -6.31
C TYR A 208 2.82 31.88 -5.34
#